data_AF-A0A3A8YQZ6-F1
#
_entry.id   AF-A0A3A8YQZ6-F1
#
_cell.length_a   1.000
_cell.length_b   1.000
_cell.length_c   1.000
_cell.angle_alpha   90.00
_cell.angle_beta   90.00
_cell.angle_gamma   90.00
#
_symmetry.space_group_name_H-M   'P 1'
#
loop_
_entity.id
_entity.type
_entity.pdbx_description
1 polymer ?
#
loop_
_entity_poly.entity_id
_entity_poly.type
_entity_poly.pdbx_seq_one_letter_code
_entity_poly.pdbx_strand_id
1 'polypeptide(L)'
;MGNELKKYFANPRKIKEVKPLENYILLITFDNGEKRKYSMKNELKGVFNILKDEEKFCSVFINEVGNVAWNIDDNIDSSVHWGNQIDLCKDMLYMESVPVSL
;
A
#
# COMPACT_ATOMS: atom_id res chain seq x y z
N MET A 1 13.13 -15.11 14.68
CA MET A 1 12.65 -13.73 14.41
C MET A 1 13.87 -12.84 14.20
N GLY A 2 14.17 -12.47 12.95
CA GLY A 2 15.44 -11.83 12.58
C GLY A 2 15.62 -10.44 13.18
N ASN A 3 16.87 -10.04 13.42
CA ASN A 3 17.22 -8.75 14.06
C ASN A 3 16.64 -7.53 13.33
N GLU A 4 16.43 -7.61 12.02
CA GLU A 4 15.84 -6.54 11.21
C GLU A 4 14.37 -6.26 11.54
N LEU A 5 13.56 -7.30 11.78
CA LEU A 5 12.17 -7.14 12.23
C LEU A 5 12.11 -6.43 13.59
N LYS A 6 12.99 -6.82 14.52
CA LYS A 6 13.07 -6.19 15.84
C LYS A 6 13.43 -4.71 15.76
N LYS A 7 14.36 -4.33 14.87
CA LYS A 7 14.73 -2.94 14.63
C LYS A 7 13.58 -2.14 14.03
N TYR A 8 12.83 -2.72 13.08
CA TYR A 8 11.68 -2.05 12.46
C TYR A 8 10.58 -1.77 13.49
N PHE A 9 10.15 -2.78 14.26
CA PHE A 9 9.07 -2.59 15.23
C PHE A 9 9.46 -1.71 16.44
N ALA A 10 10.75 -1.42 16.64
CA ALA A 10 11.18 -0.41 17.61
C ALA A 10 10.85 1.03 17.15
N ASN A 11 10.74 1.26 15.85
CA ASN A 11 10.33 2.54 15.27
C ASN A 11 9.66 2.33 13.90
N PRO A 12 8.40 1.86 13.86
CA PRO A 12 7.72 1.52 12.63
C PRO A 12 7.53 2.76 11.76
N ARG A 13 7.72 2.59 10.46
CA ARG A 13 7.65 3.70 9.49
C ARG A 13 6.21 4.01 9.11
N LYS A 14 5.89 5.29 9.03
CA LYS A 14 4.60 5.75 8.48
C LYS A 14 4.75 6.04 6.99
N ILE A 15 3.73 5.70 6.21
CA ILE A 15 3.64 6.09 4.81
C ILE A 15 3.21 7.54 4.75
N LYS A 16 3.96 8.37 4.02
CA LYS A 16 3.65 9.78 3.78
C LYS A 16 2.98 10.01 2.43
N GLU A 17 3.37 9.22 1.44
CA GLU A 17 2.88 9.34 0.07
C GLU A 17 2.89 7.97 -0.59
N VAL A 18 1.89 7.69 -1.42
CA VAL A 18 1.85 6.55 -2.32
C VAL A 18 1.54 7.05 -3.72
N LYS A 19 2.28 6.54 -4.71
CA LYS A 19 2.06 6.84 -6.12
C LYS A 19 1.94 5.53 -6.91
N PRO A 20 0.86 5.34 -7.68
CA PRO A 20 0.80 4.25 -8.63
C PRO A 20 1.78 4.54 -9.78
N LEU A 21 2.45 3.51 -10.25
CA LEU A 21 3.29 3.50 -11.44
C LEU A 21 2.77 2.41 -12.40
N GLU A 22 3.26 2.44 -13.62
CA GLU A 22 3.00 1.39 -14.61
C GLU A 22 3.35 -0.01 -14.06
N ASN A 23 2.81 -1.05 -14.69
CA ASN A 23 3.05 -2.45 -14.32
C ASN A 23 2.58 -2.84 -12.91
N TYR A 24 1.55 -2.16 -12.38
CA TYR A 24 0.99 -2.37 -11.04
C TYR A 24 2.06 -2.24 -9.94
N ILE A 25 2.91 -1.21 -10.06
CA ILE A 25 3.93 -0.90 -9.06
C ILE A 25 3.44 0.26 -8.20
N LEU A 26 3.61 0.14 -6.89
CA LEU A 26 3.41 1.23 -5.95
C LEU A 26 4.76 1.81 -5.56
N LEU A 27 4.93 3.11 -5.76
CA LEU A 27 6.03 3.88 -5.19
C LEU A 27 5.57 4.48 -3.86
N ILE A 28 6.22 4.07 -2.78
CA ILE A 28 5.86 4.41 -1.41
C ILE A 28 6.96 5.31 -0.84
N THR A 29 6.59 6.48 -0.35
CA THR A 29 7.49 7.38 0.38
C THR A 29 7.15 7.32 1.86
N PHE A 30 8.15 7.00 2.70
CA PHE A 30 8.01 6.93 4.15
C PHE A 30 8.35 8.26 4.83
N ASP A 31 8.00 8.38 6.11
CA ASP A 31 8.21 9.55 6.96
C ASP A 31 9.66 10.01 7.13
N ASN A 32 10.62 9.12 6.91
CA ASN A 32 12.06 9.42 6.87
C ASN A 32 12.57 9.83 5.48
N GLY A 33 11.69 9.95 4.48
CA GLY A 33 12.04 10.25 3.09
C GLY A 33 12.50 9.03 2.28
N GLU A 34 12.58 7.85 2.89
CA GLU A 34 12.89 6.60 2.19
C GLU A 34 11.81 6.29 1.15
N LYS A 35 12.23 5.93 -0.06
CA LYS A 35 11.34 5.52 -1.14
C LYS A 35 11.52 4.04 -1.42
N ARG A 36 10.41 3.31 -1.54
CA ARG A 36 10.41 1.88 -1.84
C ARG A 36 9.39 1.57 -2.93
N LYS A 37 9.66 0.54 -3.74
CA LYS A 37 8.76 0.02 -4.76
C LYS A 37 8.17 -1.31 -4.34
N TYR A 38 6.86 -1.46 -4.46
CA TYR A 38 6.16 -2.71 -4.23
C TYR A 38 5.43 -3.15 -5.50
N SER A 39 5.60 -4.41 -5.92
CA SER A 39 4.91 -4.94 -7.11
C SER A 39 3.67 -5.73 -6.71
N MET A 40 2.51 -5.30 -7.18
CA MET A 40 1.23 -5.97 -6.92
C MET A 40 0.96 -7.16 -7.85
N LYS A 41 1.81 -7.44 -8.85
CA LYS A 41 1.51 -8.42 -9.92
C LYS A 41 1.08 -9.79 -9.40
N ASN A 42 1.69 -10.28 -8.33
CA ASN A 42 1.38 -11.59 -7.75
C ASN A 42 0.13 -11.58 -6.84
N GLU A 43 -0.33 -10.40 -6.46
CA GLU A 43 -1.44 -10.15 -5.54
C GLU A 43 -2.76 -9.88 -6.26
N LEU A 44 -2.78 -9.65 -7.59
CA LEU A 44 -3.98 -9.35 -8.40
C LEU A 44 -4.93 -10.56 -8.58
N LYS A 45 -5.35 -11.16 -7.47
CA LYS A 45 -6.24 -12.32 -7.35
C LYS A 45 -7.12 -12.16 -6.12
N GLY A 46 -8.21 -12.91 -6.04
CA GLY A 46 -9.16 -12.79 -4.93
C GLY A 46 -9.70 -11.36 -4.80
N VAL A 47 -9.64 -10.79 -3.60
CA VAL A 47 -10.16 -9.43 -3.30
C VAL A 47 -9.47 -8.32 -4.12
N PHE A 48 -8.20 -8.50 -4.50
CA PHE A 48 -7.46 -7.52 -5.29
C PHE A 48 -7.67 -7.67 -6.80
N ASN A 49 -8.53 -8.61 -7.25
CA ASN A 49 -8.79 -8.79 -8.68
C ASN A 49 -9.40 -7.54 -9.33
N ILE A 50 -10.10 -6.70 -8.56
CA ILE A 50 -10.63 -5.41 -9.04
C ILE A 50 -9.53 -4.44 -9.47
N LEU A 51 -8.32 -4.58 -8.92
CA LEU A 51 -7.18 -3.72 -9.23
C LEU A 51 -6.48 -4.10 -10.54
N LYS A 52 -6.99 -5.09 -11.28
CA LYS A 52 -6.56 -5.32 -12.67
C LYS A 52 -7.03 -4.20 -13.59
N ASP A 53 -8.12 -3.53 -13.23
CA ASP A 53 -8.49 -2.26 -13.84
C ASP A 53 -7.45 -1.21 -13.43
N GLU A 54 -6.77 -0.62 -14.42
CA GLU A 54 -5.71 0.36 -14.18
C GLU A 54 -6.25 1.65 -13.59
N GLU A 55 -7.46 2.08 -13.95
CA GLU A 55 -8.07 3.27 -13.36
C GLU A 55 -8.34 3.02 -11.87
N LYS A 56 -8.83 1.82 -11.55
CA LYS A 56 -9.05 1.42 -10.16
C LYS A 56 -7.74 1.28 -9.40
N PHE A 57 -6.69 0.74 -10.00
CA PHE A 57 -5.36 0.71 -9.39
C PHE A 57 -4.84 2.12 -9.10
N CYS A 58 -5.06 3.06 -10.02
CA CYS A 58 -4.60 4.44 -9.90
C CYS A 58 -5.35 5.25 -8.84
N SER A 59 -6.52 4.82 -8.38
CA SER A 59 -7.28 5.49 -7.31
C SER A 59 -6.72 5.24 -5.90
N VAL A 60 -5.54 4.65 -5.80
CA VAL A 60 -4.84 4.34 -4.54
C VAL A 60 -4.72 5.56 -3.62
N PHE A 61 -4.98 5.37 -2.34
CA PHE A 61 -4.84 6.41 -1.32
C PHE A 61 -4.30 5.84 0.00
N ILE A 62 -4.03 6.72 0.97
CA ILE A 62 -3.67 6.33 2.34
C ILE A 62 -4.90 6.52 3.21
N ASN A 63 -5.39 5.46 3.85
CA ASN A 63 -6.56 5.54 4.71
C ASN A 63 -6.22 6.08 6.12
N GLU A 64 -7.24 6.22 6.97
CA GLU A 64 -7.12 6.85 8.30
C GLU A 64 -6.14 6.14 9.24
N VAL A 65 -5.91 4.84 9.05
CA VAL A 65 -4.96 4.04 9.85
C VAL A 65 -3.54 4.01 9.26
N GLY A 66 -3.33 4.73 8.16
CA GLY A 66 -2.04 4.86 7.49
C GLY A 66 -1.67 3.70 6.57
N ASN A 67 -2.64 2.88 6.16
CA ASN A 67 -2.46 1.79 5.19
C ASN A 67 -2.72 2.30 3.76
N VAL A 68 -2.19 1.59 2.78
CA VAL A 68 -2.48 1.86 1.37
C VAL A 68 -3.78 1.16 1.01
N ALA A 69 -4.76 1.88 0.49
CA ALA A 69 -6.11 1.38 0.30
C ALA A 69 -6.72 1.82 -1.03
N TRP A 70 -7.79 1.11 -1.39
CA TRP A 70 -8.71 1.40 -2.48
C TRP A 70 -10.14 1.20 -2.00
N ASN A 71 -11.06 2.01 -2.51
CA ASN A 71 -12.49 1.73 -2.38
C ASN A 71 -12.87 0.63 -3.37
N ILE A 72 -13.81 -0.24 -3.02
CA ILE A 72 -14.37 -1.25 -3.92
C ILE A 72 -15.38 -0.56 -4.84
N ASP A 73 -16.36 0.14 -4.26
CA ASP A 73 -17.30 1.02 -4.96
C ASP A 73 -17.03 2.47 -4.59
N ASP A 74 -16.79 3.32 -5.58
CA ASP A 74 -16.47 4.73 -5.36
C ASP A 74 -17.70 5.58 -4.98
N ASN A 75 -18.92 5.02 -5.09
CA ASN A 75 -20.16 5.67 -4.68
C ASN A 75 -20.54 5.38 -3.23
N ILE A 76 -19.82 4.48 -2.55
CA ILE A 76 -20.07 4.11 -1.16
C ILE A 76 -19.07 4.83 -0.26
N ASP A 77 -19.58 5.54 0.75
CA ASP A 77 -18.74 6.16 1.76
C ASP A 77 -18.09 5.09 2.66
N SER A 78 -16.81 4.86 2.41
CA SER A 78 -16.00 3.87 3.14
C SER A 78 -15.70 4.25 4.59
N SER A 79 -15.93 5.50 5.01
CA SER A 79 -15.84 5.88 6.43
C SER A 79 -16.99 5.29 7.25
N VAL A 80 -18.13 5.02 6.59
CA VAL A 80 -19.31 4.40 7.19
C VAL A 80 -19.36 2.90 6.89
N HIS A 81 -18.97 2.51 5.67
CA HIS A 81 -18.97 1.13 5.20
C HIS A 81 -17.56 0.58 5.08
N TRP A 82 -17.04 0.10 6.21
CA TRP A 82 -15.71 -0.49 6.37
C TRP A 82 -15.46 -1.68 5.43
N GLY A 83 -16.49 -2.43 5.04
CA GLY A 83 -16.38 -3.50 4.05
C GLY A 83 -16.16 -3.04 2.60
N ASN A 84 -16.22 -1.73 2.33
CA ASN A 84 -16.00 -1.14 1.01
C ASN A 84 -14.52 -0.80 0.74
N GLN A 85 -13.60 -1.11 1.65
CA GLN A 85 -12.16 -0.91 1.42
C GLN A 85 -11.41 -2.23 1.32
N ILE A 86 -10.47 -2.26 0.39
CA ILE A 86 -9.36 -3.22 0.40
C ILE A 86 -8.08 -2.45 0.71
N ASP A 87 -7.25 -3.00 1.59
CA ASP A 87 -6.03 -2.33 2.03
C ASP A 87 -4.83 -3.27 2.14
N LEU A 88 -3.65 -2.66 2.14
CA LEU A 88 -2.36 -3.27 2.37
C LEU A 88 -1.74 -2.62 3.59
N CYS A 89 -1.41 -3.45 4.59
CA CYS A 89 -0.80 -2.99 5.82
C CYS A 89 0.57 -2.32 5.54
N LYS A 90 0.78 -1.13 6.11
CA LYS A 90 2.05 -0.39 6.01
C LYS A 90 3.29 -1.20 6.41
N ASP A 91 3.16 -2.06 7.42
CA ASP A 91 4.28 -2.86 7.91
C ASP A 91 4.67 -3.92 6.87
N MET A 92 3.67 -4.59 6.28
CA MET A 92 3.87 -5.55 5.19
C MET A 92 4.52 -4.87 3.98
N LEU A 93 4.00 -3.69 3.62
CA LEU A 93 4.57 -2.91 2.52
C LEU A 93 6.02 -2.50 2.78
N TYR A 94 6.40 -2.14 4.02
CA TYR A 94 7.79 -1.86 4.33
C TYR A 94 8.68 -3.09 4.18
N MET A 95 8.22 -4.24 4.69
CA MET A 95 9.00 -5.49 4.69
C MET A 95 9.21 -6.07 3.30
N GLU A 96 8.17 -6.09 2.46
CA GLU A 96 8.18 -6.78 1.16
C GLU A 96 8.52 -5.88 -0.03
N SER A 97 8.50 -4.55 0.15
CA SER A 97 8.93 -3.64 -0.90
C SER A 97 10.45 -3.60 -1.01
N VAL A 98 10.95 -3.13 -2.16
CA VAL A 98 12.39 -2.98 -2.43
C VAL A 98 12.77 -1.49 -2.33
N PRO A 99 13.84 -1.13 -1.60
CA PRO A 99 14.30 0.25 -1.58
C PRO A 99 14.68 0.74 -2.98
N VAL A 100 14.31 1.98 -3.30
CA VAL A 100 14.79 2.63 -4.51
C VAL A 100 16.20 3.15 -4.23
N SER A 101 17.19 2.54 -4.87
CA SER A 101 18.55 3.07 -4.88
C SER A 101 18.55 4.44 -5.57
N LEU A 102 19.11 5.45 -4.90
CA LEU A 102 19.57 6.68 -5.55
C LEU A 102 20.89 6.41 -6.27
#